data_AF-A0A1H5UHV4-F1
#
_entry.id   AF-A0A1H5UHV4-F1
#
_cell.length_a   1.000
_cell.length_b   1.000
_cell.length_c   1.000
_cell.angle_alpha   90.00
_cell.angle_beta   90.00
_cell.angle_gamma   90.00
#
_symmetry.space_group_name_H-M   'P 1'
#
loop_
_entity.id
_entity.type
_entity.pdbx_description
1 polymer ?
#
loop_
_entity_poly.entity_id
_entity_poly.type
_entity_poly.pdbx_seq_one_letter_code
_entity_poly.pdbx_strand_id
1 'polypeptide(L)'
;MLDKIRSQLVKNAALILRSPVHFLPSKFQNMALLEGLKTVFKEALEDGDFEFLEEKWLKVHIRDLNLSWYISYMDEQLVVSDKIEQEDVSFSGNLNDLVLIAGRKEDPDTLFFQRRLSIEGDTELGLEVKNLMDSVDLDALPKPMLSALTHLADFVQKGLQPVSTPNEVNNAY
;
A
#
# COMPACT_ATOMS: atom_id res chain seq x y z
N MET A 1 -4.57 28.70 -3.85
CA MET A 1 -5.42 27.91 -4.79
C MET A 1 -4.84 26.52 -5.05
N LEU A 2 -3.54 26.39 -5.33
CA LEU A 2 -2.88 25.10 -5.60
C LEU A 2 -3.03 24.07 -4.46
N ASP A 3 -2.88 24.46 -3.19
CA ASP A 3 -3.03 23.51 -2.07
C ASP A 3 -4.45 22.96 -1.93
N LYS A 4 -5.47 23.76 -2.29
CA LYS A 4 -6.87 23.31 -2.29
C LYS A 4 -7.11 22.29 -3.39
N ILE A 5 -6.55 22.52 -4.59
CA ILE A 5 -6.61 21.57 -5.71
C ILE A 5 -5.90 20.27 -5.33
N ARG A 6 -4.68 20.34 -4.77
CA ARG A 6 -3.95 19.16 -4.27
C ARG A 6 -4.78 18.39 -3.26
N SER A 7 -5.33 19.07 -2.24
CA SER A 7 -6.13 18.40 -1.21
C SER A 7 -7.37 17.73 -1.81
N GLN A 8 -8.05 18.37 -2.77
CA GLN A 8 -9.17 17.76 -3.47
C GLN A 8 -8.74 16.55 -4.32
N LEU A 9 -7.61 16.61 -5.02
CA LEU A 9 -7.09 15.49 -5.80
C LEU A 9 -6.76 14.30 -4.90
N VAL A 10 -6.06 14.53 -3.79
CA VAL A 10 -5.69 13.47 -2.84
C VAL A 10 -6.93 12.85 -2.19
N LYS A 11 -7.88 13.67 -1.73
CA LYS A 11 -9.12 13.18 -1.11
C LYS A 11 -10.00 12.38 -2.08
N ASN A 12 -9.94 12.70 -3.37
CA ASN A 12 -10.69 12.00 -4.41
C ASN A 12 -9.83 11.02 -5.23
N ALA A 13 -8.58 10.75 -4.82
CA ALA A 13 -7.63 9.96 -5.61
C ALA A 13 -8.19 8.59 -5.95
N ALA A 14 -8.81 7.93 -4.98
CA ALA A 14 -9.46 6.65 -5.18
C ALA A 14 -10.58 6.73 -6.23
N LEU A 15 -11.45 7.74 -6.16
CA LEU A 15 -12.54 7.92 -7.14
C LEU A 15 -12.00 8.16 -8.55
N ILE A 16 -10.93 8.95 -8.68
CA ILE A 16 -10.28 9.25 -9.97
C ILE A 16 -9.64 7.98 -10.56
N LEU A 17 -8.97 7.19 -9.72
CA LEU A 17 -8.20 6.02 -10.15
C LEU A 17 -9.04 4.74 -10.28
N ARG A 18 -10.22 4.69 -9.67
CA ARG A 18 -11.09 3.50 -9.65
C ARG A 18 -11.45 3.04 -11.06
N SER A 19 -11.89 3.93 -11.94
CA SER A 19 -12.28 3.49 -13.30
C SER A 19 -11.07 3.02 -14.12
N PRO A 20 -9.98 3.80 -14.27
CA PRO A 20 -8.81 3.39 -15.03
C PRO A 20 -8.23 2.04 -14.58
N VAL A 21 -8.12 1.82 -13.26
CA VAL A 21 -7.52 0.59 -12.74
C VAL A 21 -8.37 -0.64 -13.05
N HIS A 22 -9.71 -0.53 -13.06
CA HIS A 22 -10.60 -1.65 -13.40
C HIS A 22 -10.63 -1.96 -14.90
N PHE A 23 -10.18 -1.05 -15.76
CA PHE A 23 -10.04 -1.31 -17.21
C PHE A 23 -8.71 -1.99 -17.59
N LEU A 24 -7.70 -1.94 -16.72
CA LEU A 24 -6.45 -2.67 -16.94
C LEU A 24 -6.68 -4.16 -16.72
N PRO A 25 -6.32 -5.04 -17.68
CA PRO A 25 -6.46 -6.48 -17.49
C PRO A 25 -5.69 -6.95 -16.25
N SER A 26 -6.32 -7.80 -15.42
CA SER A 26 -5.76 -8.26 -14.15
C SER A 26 -4.37 -8.88 -14.31
N LYS A 27 -4.10 -9.57 -15.42
CA LYS A 27 -2.78 -10.10 -15.75
C LYS A 27 -1.66 -9.06 -15.70
N PHE A 28 -1.90 -7.85 -16.22
CA PHE A 28 -0.89 -6.78 -16.18
C PHE A 28 -0.70 -6.23 -14.78
N GLN A 29 -1.80 -6.13 -14.00
CA GLN A 29 -1.73 -5.70 -12.60
C GLN A 29 -0.94 -6.71 -11.77
N ASN A 30 -1.25 -8.00 -11.91
CA ASN A 30 -0.60 -9.08 -11.18
C ASN A 30 0.87 -9.19 -11.55
N MET A 31 1.21 -9.07 -12.84
CA MET A 31 2.60 -9.06 -13.29
C MET A 31 3.38 -7.87 -12.71
N ALA A 32 2.82 -6.66 -12.78
CA ALA A 32 3.47 -5.47 -12.24
C ALA A 32 3.66 -5.56 -10.72
N LEU A 33 2.64 -6.05 -10.00
CA LEU A 33 2.72 -6.28 -8.56
C LEU A 33 3.78 -7.33 -8.23
N LEU A 34 3.77 -8.47 -8.91
CA LEU A 34 4.73 -9.55 -8.68
C LEU A 34 6.18 -9.10 -8.89
N GLU A 35 6.47 -8.39 -9.98
CA GLU A 35 7.81 -7.84 -10.23
C GLU A 35 8.21 -6.81 -9.18
N GLY A 36 7.27 -5.95 -8.77
CA GLY A 36 7.49 -5.01 -7.68
C GLY A 36 7.85 -5.71 -6.37
N LEU A 37 7.08 -6.73 -5.98
CA LEU A 37 7.31 -7.54 -4.78
C LEU A 37 8.68 -8.22 -4.85
N LYS A 38 9.00 -8.93 -5.94
CA LYS A 38 10.31 -9.57 -6.13
C LYS A 38 11.48 -8.59 -6.03
N THR A 39 11.27 -7.35 -6.47
CA THR A 39 12.32 -6.31 -6.41
C THR A 39 12.55 -5.85 -4.97
N VAL A 40 11.49 -5.43 -4.26
CA VAL A 40 11.63 -4.85 -2.91
C VAL A 40 11.84 -5.87 -1.81
N PHE A 41 11.50 -7.14 -2.07
CA PHE A 41 11.63 -8.24 -1.12
C PHE A 41 12.70 -9.25 -1.52
N LYS A 42 13.66 -8.85 -2.36
CA LYS A 42 14.66 -9.79 -2.86
C LYS A 42 15.41 -10.51 -1.74
N GLU A 43 15.90 -9.77 -0.73
CA GLU A 43 16.63 -10.34 0.41
C GLU A 43 15.71 -11.25 1.25
N ALA A 44 14.52 -10.78 1.61
CA ALA A 44 13.51 -11.57 2.33
C ALA A 44 13.13 -12.88 1.60
N LEU A 45 13.08 -12.87 0.27
CA LEU A 45 12.86 -14.07 -0.53
C LEU A 45 14.06 -15.04 -0.48
N GLU A 46 15.29 -14.52 -0.50
CA GLU A 46 16.51 -15.32 -0.40
C GLU A 46 16.69 -15.93 1.00
N ASP A 47 16.20 -15.24 2.04
CA ASP A 47 16.29 -15.66 3.44
C ASP A 47 15.15 -16.61 3.88
N GLY A 48 14.17 -16.86 3.02
CA GLY A 48 13.04 -17.76 3.31
C GLY A 48 11.89 -17.10 4.07
N ASP A 49 11.87 -15.78 4.20
CA ASP A 49 10.84 -15.04 4.94
C ASP A 49 9.45 -15.11 4.29
N PHE A 50 9.30 -15.76 3.12
CA PHE A 50 8.02 -16.01 2.47
C PHE A 50 7.47 -17.43 2.66
N GLU A 51 8.24 -18.33 3.29
CA GLU A 51 7.81 -19.72 3.53
C GLU A 51 6.53 -19.80 4.38
N PHE A 52 6.26 -18.79 5.22
CA PHE A 52 5.01 -18.73 5.99
C PHE A 52 3.75 -18.64 5.11
N LEU A 53 3.89 -18.26 3.82
CA LEU A 53 2.82 -18.22 2.82
C LEU A 53 2.69 -19.50 1.99
N GLU A 54 3.46 -20.55 2.27
CA GLU A 54 3.27 -21.84 1.62
C GLU A 54 1.86 -22.37 1.91
N GLU A 55 1.15 -22.74 0.82
CA GLU A 55 -0.24 -23.20 0.83
C GLU A 55 -1.26 -22.21 1.43
N LYS A 56 -0.84 -20.96 1.67
CA LYS A 56 -1.64 -19.90 2.30
C LYS A 56 -1.72 -18.67 1.42
N TRP A 57 -2.76 -17.89 1.60
CA TRP A 57 -3.04 -16.69 0.81
C TRP A 57 -3.10 -15.44 1.68
N LEU A 58 -2.21 -14.49 1.38
CA LEU A 58 -2.28 -13.12 1.83
C LEU A 58 -3.12 -12.30 0.83
N LYS A 59 -4.23 -11.74 1.30
CA LYS A 59 -5.01 -10.74 0.58
C LYS A 59 -4.50 -9.34 0.89
N VAL A 60 -4.17 -8.57 -0.14
CA VAL A 60 -3.93 -7.13 -0.04
C VAL A 60 -5.14 -6.40 -0.64
N HIS A 61 -5.86 -5.63 0.17
CA HIS A 61 -7.10 -4.97 -0.24
C HIS A 61 -7.06 -3.45 -0.07
N ILE A 62 -7.24 -2.74 -1.19
CA ILE A 62 -7.43 -1.29 -1.22
C ILE A 62 -8.93 -0.98 -1.15
N ARG A 63 -9.42 -0.62 0.04
CA ARG A 63 -10.85 -0.55 0.35
C ARG A 63 -11.60 0.49 -0.49
N ASP A 64 -11.03 1.68 -0.64
CA ASP A 64 -11.64 2.80 -1.37
C ASP A 64 -11.58 2.64 -2.90
N LEU A 65 -10.72 1.74 -3.39
CA LEU A 65 -10.73 1.29 -4.79
C LEU A 65 -11.58 0.04 -5.01
N ASN A 66 -11.88 -0.74 -3.95
CA ASN A 66 -12.43 -2.10 -4.04
C ASN A 66 -11.58 -2.98 -4.96
N LEU A 67 -10.25 -2.95 -4.74
CA LEU A 67 -9.26 -3.68 -5.50
C LEU A 67 -8.48 -4.61 -4.59
N SER A 68 -8.39 -5.89 -4.97
CA SER A 68 -7.71 -6.92 -4.20
C SER A 68 -6.70 -7.66 -5.06
N TRP A 69 -5.56 -7.99 -4.44
CA TRP A 69 -4.61 -8.96 -4.94
C TRP A 69 -4.39 -10.04 -3.90
N TYR A 70 -4.08 -11.23 -4.37
CA TYR A 70 -3.80 -12.38 -3.53
C TYR A 70 -2.39 -12.84 -3.79
N ILE A 71 -1.59 -12.93 -2.74
CA ILE A 71 -0.17 -13.26 -2.77
C ILE A 71 -0.01 -14.58 -2.02
N SER A 72 0.76 -15.50 -2.60
CA SER A 72 1.13 -16.76 -1.97
C SER A 72 2.55 -17.13 -2.40
N TYR A 73 3.11 -18.16 -1.76
CA TYR A 73 4.41 -18.72 -2.08
C TYR A 73 4.24 -20.19 -2.46
N MET A 74 4.62 -20.55 -3.67
CA MET A 74 4.45 -21.92 -4.23
C MET A 74 5.63 -22.24 -5.12
N ASP A 75 6.11 -23.49 -5.06
CA ASP A 75 7.26 -23.96 -5.85
C ASP A 75 8.48 -23.04 -5.74
N GLU A 76 8.79 -22.59 -4.51
CA GLU A 76 9.86 -21.64 -4.21
C GLU A 76 9.73 -20.28 -4.92
N GLN A 77 8.51 -19.88 -5.27
CA GLN A 77 8.23 -18.64 -5.99
C GLN A 77 7.02 -17.90 -5.46
N LEU A 78 7.14 -16.57 -5.45
CA LEU A 78 5.99 -15.70 -5.28
C LEU A 78 5.01 -15.84 -6.44
N VAL A 79 3.74 -15.94 -6.10
CA VAL A 79 2.64 -15.93 -7.06
C VAL A 79 1.62 -14.87 -6.68
N VAL A 80 1.03 -14.23 -7.70
CA VAL A 80 -0.05 -13.26 -7.54
C VAL A 80 -1.27 -13.70 -8.34
N SER A 81 -2.41 -13.83 -7.67
CA SER A 81 -3.69 -14.16 -8.28
C SER A 81 -4.69 -13.00 -8.12
N ASP A 82 -5.65 -12.92 -9.05
CA ASP A 82 -6.83 -12.07 -8.94
C ASP A 82 -8.04 -12.80 -8.37
N LYS A 83 -7.97 -14.14 -8.23
CA LYS A 83 -9.02 -14.99 -7.68
C LYS A 83 -8.43 -16.16 -6.91
N ILE A 84 -9.02 -16.42 -5.75
CA ILE A 84 -8.73 -17.56 -4.89
C ILE A 84 -10.03 -18.07 -4.29
N GLU A 85 -10.00 -19.23 -3.64
CA GLU A 85 -11.15 -19.76 -2.91
C GLU A 85 -11.31 -19.09 -1.53
N GLN A 86 -10.22 -18.97 -0.77
CA GLN A 86 -10.20 -18.41 0.58
C GLN A 86 -8.85 -17.78 0.90
N GLU A 87 -8.86 -16.58 1.49
CA GLU A 87 -7.69 -15.97 2.13
C GLU A 87 -7.50 -16.45 3.59
N ASP A 88 -6.23 -16.56 4.01
CA ASP A 88 -5.86 -16.89 5.39
C ASP A 88 -5.61 -15.63 6.22
N VAL A 89 -5.05 -14.60 5.59
CA VAL A 89 -4.79 -13.30 6.19
C VAL A 89 -5.11 -12.19 5.19
N SER A 90 -5.69 -11.10 5.70
CA SER A 90 -6.10 -9.95 4.91
C SER A 90 -5.48 -8.68 5.47
N PHE A 91 -4.60 -8.07 4.69
CA PHE A 91 -4.04 -6.75 4.90
C PHE A 91 -4.84 -5.72 4.11
N SER A 92 -5.43 -4.72 4.79
CA SER A 92 -6.32 -3.77 4.14
C SER A 92 -6.12 -2.33 4.58
N GLY A 93 -6.25 -1.40 3.63
CA GLY A 93 -6.04 0.03 3.81
C GLY A 93 -6.77 0.85 2.74
N ASN A 94 -6.84 2.17 2.91
CA ASN A 94 -7.22 3.05 1.81
C ASN A 94 -5.99 3.38 0.95
N LEU A 95 -6.21 3.75 -0.30
CA LEU A 95 -5.14 4.01 -1.28
C LEU A 95 -4.08 4.96 -0.74
N ASN A 96 -4.50 6.10 -0.20
CA ASN A 96 -3.58 7.11 0.32
C ASN A 96 -2.76 6.59 1.50
N ASP A 97 -3.34 5.76 2.36
CA ASP A 97 -2.64 5.19 3.51
C ASP A 97 -1.53 4.23 3.05
N LEU A 98 -1.83 3.37 2.07
CA LEU A 98 -0.85 2.45 1.50
C LEU A 98 0.28 3.18 0.77
N VAL A 99 -0.03 4.29 0.08
CA VAL A 99 0.99 5.16 -0.53
C VAL A 99 1.91 5.79 0.52
N LEU A 100 1.37 6.20 1.67
CA LEU A 100 2.17 6.77 2.75
C LEU A 100 3.09 5.73 3.39
N ILE A 101 2.61 4.51 3.60
CA ILE A 101 3.46 3.38 4.06
C ILE A 101 4.56 3.12 3.05
N ALA A 102 4.20 2.92 1.77
CA ALA A 102 5.16 2.62 0.71
C ALA A 102 6.20 3.75 0.54
N GLY A 103 5.83 5.01 0.76
CA GLY A 103 6.75 6.15 0.74
C GLY A 103 7.47 6.44 2.06
N ARG A 104 7.38 5.55 3.07
CA ARG A 104 7.93 5.72 4.43
C ARG A 104 7.55 7.08 5.08
N LYS A 105 6.34 7.56 4.80
CA LYS A 105 5.78 8.81 5.37
C LYS A 105 4.94 8.59 6.60
N GLU A 106 4.36 7.41 6.73
CA GLU A 106 3.62 6.93 7.89
C GLU A 106 4.06 5.49 8.17
N ASP A 107 4.02 5.13 9.43
CA ASP A 107 4.35 3.80 9.90
C ASP A 107 3.09 2.90 9.93
N PRO A 108 3.18 1.61 9.54
CA PRO A 108 2.03 0.72 9.51
C PRO A 108 1.39 0.51 10.88
N ASP A 109 2.15 0.47 11.98
CA ASP A 109 1.60 0.36 13.34
C ASP A 109 0.78 1.60 13.68
N THR A 110 1.29 2.78 13.34
CA THR A 110 0.56 4.04 13.54
C THR A 110 -0.80 3.99 12.84
N LEU A 111 -0.85 3.53 11.59
CA LEU A 111 -2.09 3.43 10.83
C LEU A 111 -3.02 2.32 11.36
N PHE A 112 -2.47 1.22 11.86
CA PHE A 112 -3.23 0.15 12.51
C PHE A 112 -3.90 0.64 13.79
N PHE A 113 -3.16 1.33 14.68
CA PHE A 113 -3.72 1.93 15.90
C PHE A 113 -4.79 2.99 15.61
N GLN A 114 -4.65 3.71 14.50
CA GLN A 114 -5.65 4.66 14.00
C GLN A 114 -6.85 4.00 13.30
N ARG A 115 -6.88 2.66 13.17
CA ARG A 115 -7.90 1.89 12.43
C ARG A 115 -8.01 2.28 10.96
N ARG A 116 -6.94 2.82 10.38
CA ARG A 116 -6.81 3.13 8.95
C ARG A 116 -6.27 1.93 8.20
N LEU A 117 -5.43 1.15 8.86
CA LEU A 117 -4.95 -0.15 8.43
C LEU A 117 -5.62 -1.27 9.25
N SER A 118 -5.94 -2.40 8.63
CA SER A 118 -6.47 -3.58 9.32
C SER A 118 -5.75 -4.83 8.82
N ILE A 119 -5.43 -5.71 9.74
CA ILE A 119 -4.90 -7.05 9.50
C ILE A 119 -5.87 -8.02 10.16
N GLU A 120 -6.50 -8.87 9.36
CA GLU A 120 -7.57 -9.79 9.78
C GLU A 120 -7.25 -11.21 9.30
N GLY A 121 -7.76 -12.22 10.01
CA GLY A 121 -7.52 -13.63 9.69
C GLY A 121 -6.68 -14.33 10.75
N ASP A 122 -5.78 -15.19 10.33
CA ASP A 122 -4.85 -15.88 11.22
C ASP A 122 -3.88 -14.90 11.89
N THR A 123 -3.77 -15.01 13.23
CA THR A 123 -2.97 -14.05 14.02
C THR A 123 -1.48 -14.26 13.83
N GLU A 124 -1.04 -15.51 13.66
CA GLU A 124 0.37 -15.85 13.44
C GLU A 124 0.81 -15.33 12.08
N LEU A 125 0.01 -15.57 11.03
CA LEU A 125 0.27 -14.99 9.71
C LEU A 125 0.23 -13.47 9.72
N GLY A 126 -0.67 -12.87 10.49
CA GLY A 126 -0.73 -11.42 10.65
C GLY A 126 0.56 -10.82 11.21
N LEU A 127 1.23 -11.53 12.12
CA LEU A 127 2.52 -11.13 12.66
C LEU A 127 3.65 -11.26 11.61
N GLU A 128 3.67 -12.36 10.86
CA GLU A 128 4.65 -12.55 9.79
C GLU A 128 4.51 -11.52 8.67
N VAL A 129 3.28 -11.19 8.27
CA VAL A 129 3.00 -10.13 7.32
C VAL A 129 3.54 -8.78 7.81
N LYS A 130 3.42 -8.50 9.11
CA LYS A 130 3.99 -7.29 9.70
C LYS A 130 5.52 -7.30 9.63
N ASN A 131 6.16 -8.38 10.05
CA ASN A 131 7.63 -8.52 9.96
C ASN A 131 8.10 -8.35 8.51
N LEU A 132 7.37 -8.91 7.56
CA LEU A 132 7.64 -8.76 6.14
C LEU A 132 7.57 -7.29 5.72
N MET A 133 6.58 -6.51 6.17
CA MET A 133 6.51 -5.07 5.83
C MET A 133 7.72 -4.27 6.31
N ASP A 134 8.35 -4.67 7.42
CA ASP A 134 9.55 -4.01 7.93
C ASP A 134 10.80 -4.34 7.09
N SER A 135 10.77 -5.45 6.35
CA SER A 135 11.86 -5.90 5.46
C SER A 135 11.89 -5.24 4.07
N VAL A 136 10.92 -4.37 3.75
CA VAL A 136 10.82 -3.74 2.42
C VAL A 136 12.06 -2.89 2.10
N ASP A 137 12.83 -3.32 1.10
CA ASP A 137 13.94 -2.53 0.55
C ASP A 137 13.48 -1.68 -0.64
N LEU A 138 13.21 -0.39 -0.38
CA LEU A 138 12.88 0.57 -1.43
C LEU A 138 14.09 1.00 -2.26
N ASP A 139 15.31 0.83 -1.76
CA ASP A 139 16.53 1.21 -2.47
C ASP A 139 16.86 0.21 -3.59
N ALA A 140 16.31 -1.01 -3.52
CA ALA A 140 16.30 -1.97 -4.62
C ALA A 140 15.50 -1.50 -5.84
N LEU A 141 14.59 -0.52 -5.68
CA LEU A 141 13.81 -0.01 -6.79
C LEU A 141 14.66 0.79 -7.79
N PRO A 142 14.35 0.73 -9.09
CA PRO A 142 14.94 1.64 -10.07
C PRO A 142 14.77 3.10 -9.63
N LYS A 143 15.85 3.90 -9.70
CA LYS A 143 15.86 5.31 -9.25
C LYS A 143 14.66 6.16 -9.73
N PRO A 144 14.20 6.05 -11.00
CA PRO A 144 13.02 6.81 -11.44
C PRO A 144 11.75 6.42 -10.66
N MET A 145 11.60 5.14 -10.34
CA MET A 145 10.44 4.63 -9.62
C MET A 145 10.47 5.03 -8.14
N LEU A 146 11.63 4.93 -7.49
CA LEU A 146 11.84 5.42 -6.13
C LEU A 146 11.54 6.92 -6.01
N SER A 147 12.02 7.72 -6.97
CA SER A 147 11.73 9.16 -7.02
C SER A 147 10.23 9.42 -7.24
N ALA A 148 9.58 8.70 -8.14
CA ALA A 148 8.14 8.82 -8.37
C ALA A 148 7.31 8.48 -7.12
N LEU A 149 7.64 7.38 -6.43
CA LEU A 149 7.01 6.96 -5.19
C LEU A 149 7.19 8.02 -4.09
N THR A 150 8.41 8.55 -3.95
CA THR A 150 8.72 9.60 -2.96
C THR A 150 7.91 10.86 -3.21
N HIS A 151 7.87 11.34 -4.46
CA HIS A 151 7.09 12.51 -4.84
C HIS A 151 5.58 12.29 -4.68
N LEU A 152 5.09 11.09 -4.98
CA LEU A 152 3.69 10.74 -4.79
C LEU A 152 3.32 10.75 -3.31
N ALA A 153 4.16 10.15 -2.45
CA ALA A 153 3.95 10.12 -1.02
C ALA A 153 3.99 11.52 -0.39
N ASP A 154 4.94 12.37 -0.82
CA ASP A 154 4.98 13.79 -0.45
C ASP A 154 3.71 14.54 -0.87
N PHE A 155 3.23 14.29 -2.08
CA PHE A 155 2.02 14.91 -2.61
C PHE A 155 0.79 14.50 -1.79
N VAL A 156 0.65 13.21 -1.48
CA VAL A 156 -0.42 12.67 -0.64
C VAL A 156 -0.35 13.24 0.77
N GLN A 157 0.80 13.18 1.43
CA GLN A 157 0.99 13.69 2.78
C GLN A 157 0.58 15.17 2.89
N LYS A 158 1.07 16.01 1.97
CA LYS A 158 0.72 17.44 1.93
C LYS A 158 -0.73 17.70 1.56
N GLY A 159 -1.41 16.79 0.87
CA GLY A 159 -2.83 16.91 0.49
C GLY A 159 -3.79 16.52 1.60
N LEU A 160 -3.36 15.66 2.52
CA LEU A 160 -4.12 15.22 3.69
C LEU A 160 -4.02 16.19 4.88
N GLN A 161 -2.93 16.97 4.98
CA GLN A 161 -2.82 18.00 6.00
C GLN A 161 -3.98 19.01 5.89
N PRO A 162 -4.59 19.42 7.03
CA PRO A 162 -5.61 20.45 7.01
C PRO A 162 -5.02 21.72 6.39
N VAL A 163 -5.74 22.33 5.46
CA VAL A 163 -5.31 23.60 4.85
C VAL A 163 -5.31 24.64 5.97
N SER A 164 -4.12 25.00 6.46
CA SER A 164 -3.97 26.10 7.40
C SER A 164 -4.47 27.36 6.70
N THR A 165 -5.68 27.82 7.04
CA THR A 165 -6.14 29.16 6.68
C THR A 165 -5.33 30.15 7.51
N PRO A 166 -4.44 30.97 6.93
CA PRO A 166 -3.83 32.06 7.66
C PRO A 166 -4.86 33.19 7.67
N ASN A 167 -5.68 33.27 8.72
CA ASN A 167 -6.31 34.49 9.23
C ASN A 167 -7.35 34.15 10.28
N GLU A 168 -6.97 34.20 11.56
CA GLU A 168 -7.86 34.52 12.68
C GLU A 168 -7.05 34.79 13.96
N VAL A 169 -6.16 35.79 13.91
CA VAL A 169 -5.69 36.52 15.12
C VAL A 169 -5.13 37.87 14.67
N ASN A 170 -6.03 38.77 14.27
CA ASN A 170 -5.81 40.20 14.36
C ASN A 170 -7.20 40.83 14.40
N ASN A 171 -7.71 40.97 15.62
CA ASN A 171 -8.73 41.92 16.09
C ASN A 171 -9.43 41.33 17.32
N ALA A 172 -8.73 41.34 18.45
CA ALA A 172 -9.37 41.50 19.74
C ALA A 172 -8.67 42.68 20.41
N TYR A 173 -9.47 43.73 20.58
CA TYR A 173 -9.31 45.00 21.30
C TYR A 173 -8.21 45.08 22.35
#